data_AF-A0A918XAK1-F1
#
_entry.id   AF-A0A918XAK1-F1
#
_cell.length_a   1.000
_cell.length_b   1.000
_cell.length_c   1.000
_cell.angle_alpha   90.00
_cell.angle_beta   90.00
_cell.angle_gamma   90.00
#
_symmetry.space_group_name_H-M   'P 1'
#
loop_
_entity.id
_entity.type
_entity.pdbx_description
1 polymer ?
#
loop_
_entity_poly.entity_id
_entity_poly.type
_entity_poly.pdbx_seq_one_letter_code
_entity_poly.pdbx_strand_id
1 'polypeptide(L)'
;MANPNKARGTAWESSVRNFLNGSLGLVDETGRFLDPWNPRNVRRPAQEGWADVGDVHAPPFVIEAKDVRAPAVPTWLRQARVEARHAGFPFGVVVHKSRGLGAGAGRVHFDVRTWTRTRTALGLPTRAMFERYGFAASLRGLDTGRWYLTTTVDQFARILADMHRAGVPRAVR
;
A
#
# COMPACT_ATOMS: atom_id res chain seq x y z
N MET A 1 -27.26 -9.35 10.99
CA MET A 1 -26.99 -8.41 9.88
C MET A 1 -25.52 -8.04 9.89
N ALA A 2 -24.80 -8.19 8.76
CA ALA A 2 -23.42 -7.75 8.66
C ALA A 2 -23.35 -6.21 8.68
N ASN A 3 -22.47 -5.62 9.49
CA ASN A 3 -22.29 -4.17 9.61
C ASN A 3 -21.96 -3.57 8.22
N PRO A 4 -22.79 -2.67 7.66
CA PRO A 4 -22.58 -2.09 6.32
C PRO A 4 -21.23 -1.39 6.15
N ASN A 5 -20.70 -0.77 7.22
CA ASN A 5 -19.39 -0.14 7.17
C ASN A 5 -18.26 -1.16 7.07
N LYS A 6 -18.40 -2.32 7.73
CA LYS A 6 -17.45 -3.42 7.63
C LYS A 6 -17.47 -4.03 6.22
N ALA A 7 -18.66 -4.25 5.66
CA ALA A 7 -18.79 -4.72 4.28
C ALA A 7 -18.14 -3.76 3.27
N ARG A 8 -18.33 -2.43 3.45
CA ARG A 8 -17.68 -1.42 2.61
C ARG A 8 -16.15 -1.46 2.70
N GLY A 9 -15.60 -1.62 3.92
CA GLY A 9 -14.17 -1.80 4.15
C GLY A 9 -13.63 -3.03 3.41
N THR A 10 -14.21 -4.20 3.66
CA THR A 10 -13.82 -5.46 3.00
C THR A 10 -13.88 -5.37 1.47
N ALA A 11 -14.89 -4.70 0.92
CA ALA A 11 -15.01 -4.48 -0.52
C ALA A 11 -13.88 -3.60 -1.06
N TRP A 12 -13.48 -2.56 -0.31
CA TRP A 12 -12.36 -1.70 -0.68
C TRP A 12 -11.03 -2.46 -0.66
N GLU A 13 -10.74 -3.19 0.41
CA GLU A 13 -9.54 -4.03 0.52
C GLU A 13 -9.43 -5.03 -0.64
N SER A 14 -10.54 -5.69 -0.96
CA SER A 14 -10.61 -6.65 -2.07
C SER A 14 -10.38 -5.97 -3.42
N SER A 15 -10.92 -4.76 -3.60
CA SER A 15 -10.73 -3.97 -4.84
C SER A 15 -9.26 -3.57 -5.03
N VAL A 16 -8.58 -3.13 -3.97
CA VAL A 16 -7.15 -2.81 -4.00
C VAL A 16 -6.32 -4.05 -4.33
N ARG A 17 -6.55 -5.17 -3.63
CA ARG A 17 -5.87 -6.45 -3.89
C ARG A 17 -6.01 -6.88 -5.35
N ASN A 18 -7.24 -6.88 -5.87
CA ASN A 18 -7.52 -7.33 -7.23
C ASN A 18 -6.86 -6.43 -8.27
N PHE A 19 -6.96 -5.11 -8.10
CA PHE A 19 -6.34 -4.14 -8.99
C PHE A 19 -4.82 -4.32 -9.05
N LEU A 20 -4.16 -4.48 -7.90
CA LEU A 20 -2.70 -4.65 -7.85
C LEU A 20 -2.27 -5.97 -8.49
N ASN A 21 -2.92 -7.10 -8.18
CA ASN A 21 -2.58 -8.37 -8.82
C ASN A 21 -2.77 -8.33 -10.34
N GLY A 22 -3.87 -7.73 -10.83
CA GLY A 22 -4.11 -7.57 -12.26
C GLY A 22 -3.05 -6.68 -12.92
N SER A 23 -2.72 -5.55 -12.31
CA SER A 23 -1.69 -4.62 -12.81
C SER A 23 -0.28 -5.23 -12.83
N LEU A 24 -0.01 -6.16 -11.91
CA LEU A 24 1.27 -6.87 -11.82
C LEU A 24 1.32 -8.13 -12.68
N GLY A 25 0.22 -8.49 -13.38
CA GLY A 25 0.15 -9.72 -14.17
C GLY A 25 0.29 -10.99 -13.33
N LEU A 26 -0.19 -10.97 -12.08
CA LEU A 26 -0.11 -12.10 -11.15
C LEU A 26 -1.35 -13.00 -11.19
N VAL A 27 -2.37 -12.59 -11.94
CA VAL A 27 -3.64 -13.30 -12.10
C VAL A 27 -4.02 -13.42 -13.58
N ASP A 28 -4.84 -14.40 -13.90
CA ASP A 28 -5.49 -14.56 -15.21
C ASP A 28 -6.64 -13.56 -15.43
N GLU A 29 -7.31 -13.64 -16.57
CA GLU A 29 -8.46 -12.79 -16.94
C GLU A 29 -9.67 -12.95 -16.01
N THR A 30 -9.74 -14.05 -15.25
CA THR A 30 -10.80 -14.32 -14.27
C THR A 30 -10.43 -13.86 -12.85
N GLY A 31 -9.18 -13.41 -12.65
CA GLY A 31 -8.65 -12.97 -11.37
C GLY A 31 -8.07 -14.10 -10.50
N ARG A 32 -7.85 -15.30 -11.05
CA ARG A 32 -7.18 -16.40 -10.34
C ARG A 32 -5.67 -16.26 -10.44
N PHE A 33 -4.94 -16.57 -9.37
CA PHE A 33 -3.48 -16.49 -9.37
C PHE A 33 -2.88 -17.42 -10.43
N LEU A 34 -1.95 -16.89 -11.23
CA LEU A 34 -1.20 -17.69 -12.20
C LEU A 34 -0.30 -18.71 -11.49
N ASP A 35 0.33 -18.28 -10.40
CA ASP A 35 1.03 -19.15 -9.46
C ASP A 35 0.58 -18.81 -8.03
N PRO A 36 -0.24 -19.66 -7.37
CA PRO A 36 -0.67 -19.45 -6.00
C PRO A 36 0.48 -19.34 -5.00
N TRP A 37 1.64 -19.95 -5.25
CA TRP A 37 2.77 -19.97 -4.33
C TRP A 37 3.73 -18.79 -4.53
N ASN A 38 3.49 -17.96 -5.55
CA ASN A 38 4.32 -16.80 -5.82
C ASN A 38 4.33 -15.86 -4.59
N PRO A 39 5.51 -15.61 -3.98
CA PRO A 39 5.62 -14.80 -2.78
C PRO A 39 5.33 -13.31 -3.03
N ARG A 40 5.14 -12.89 -4.29
CA ARG A 40 4.79 -11.52 -4.70
C ARG A 40 3.29 -11.29 -4.81
N ASN A 41 2.48 -12.35 -4.70
CA ASN A 41 1.02 -12.25 -4.73
C ASN A 41 0.52 -11.25 -3.70
N VAL A 42 -0.36 -10.35 -4.13
CA VAL A 42 -1.04 -9.42 -3.23
C VAL A 42 -2.20 -10.15 -2.56
N ARG A 43 -2.19 -10.22 -1.23
CA ARG A 43 -3.12 -11.07 -0.46
C ARG A 43 -3.71 -10.29 0.70
N ARG A 44 -4.94 -10.64 1.07
CA ARG A 44 -5.52 -10.24 2.36
C ARG A 44 -5.13 -11.32 3.37
N PRO A 45 -4.40 -11.01 4.45
CA PRO A 45 -4.11 -12.00 5.48
C PRO A 45 -5.41 -12.44 6.17
N ALA A 46 -5.45 -13.68 6.64
CA ALA A 46 -6.49 -14.09 7.58
C ALA A 46 -6.26 -13.35 8.90
N GLN A 47 -7.33 -12.85 9.52
CA GLN A 47 -7.24 -12.26 10.85
C GLN A 47 -7.09 -13.39 11.88
N GLU A 48 -5.86 -13.82 12.14
CA GLU A 48 -5.54 -14.82 13.15
C GLU A 48 -4.60 -14.24 14.21
N GLY A 49 -5.13 -14.00 15.42
CA GLY A 49 -4.33 -13.69 16.61
C GLY A 49 -4.50 -12.29 17.21
N TRP A 50 -3.60 -11.98 18.17
CA TRP A 50 -3.60 -10.77 19.00
C TRP A 50 -2.98 -9.53 18.33
N ALA A 51 -2.23 -9.70 17.24
CA ALA A 51 -1.49 -8.63 16.59
C ALA A 51 -2.08 -8.33 15.20
N ASP A 52 -2.41 -7.05 14.97
CA ASP A 52 -2.81 -6.58 13.65
C ASP A 52 -1.60 -6.57 12.69
N VAL A 53 -1.75 -7.21 11.54
CA VAL A 53 -0.74 -7.36 10.48
C VAL A 53 -1.12 -6.61 9.20
N GLY A 54 -2.16 -5.76 9.28
CA GLY A 54 -2.65 -4.90 8.21
C GLY A 54 -3.63 -5.58 7.26
N ASP A 55 -4.35 -4.75 6.49
CA ASP A 55 -5.47 -5.19 5.66
C ASP A 55 -5.06 -5.97 4.41
N VAL A 56 -3.97 -5.56 3.76
CA VAL A 56 -3.47 -6.18 2.52
C VAL A 56 -1.95 -6.27 2.55
N HIS A 57 -1.42 -7.47 2.27
CA HIS A 57 0.00 -7.72 2.06
C HIS A 57 0.31 -7.59 0.57
N ALA A 58 1.09 -6.58 0.20
CA ALA A 58 1.56 -6.33 -1.15
C ALA A 58 3.11 -6.26 -1.14
N PRO A 59 3.81 -7.40 -1.03
CA PRO A 59 5.26 -7.43 -0.78
C PRO A 59 6.04 -6.49 -1.70
N PRO A 60 6.95 -5.65 -1.19
CA PRO A 60 7.45 -5.59 0.20
C PRO A 60 6.66 -4.62 1.12
N PHE A 61 5.41 -4.31 0.81
CA PHE A 61 4.56 -3.41 1.60
C PHE A 61 3.44 -4.15 2.36
N VAL A 62 3.07 -3.61 3.52
CA VAL A 62 1.75 -3.76 4.12
C VAL A 62 0.93 -2.53 3.83
N ILE A 63 -0.33 -2.74 3.49
CA ILE A 63 -1.31 -1.71 3.16
C ILE A 63 -2.38 -1.69 4.25
N GLU A 64 -2.60 -0.51 4.80
CA GLU A 64 -3.76 -0.15 5.59
C GLU A 64 -4.80 0.54 4.68
N ALA A 65 -5.96 -0.06 4.47
CA ALA A 65 -6.95 0.38 3.49
C ALA A 65 -8.11 1.15 4.16
N LYS A 66 -8.38 2.37 3.70
CA LYS A 66 -9.43 3.22 4.28
C LYS A 66 -10.47 3.65 3.25
N ASP A 67 -11.74 3.34 3.51
CA ASP A 67 -12.90 3.90 2.80
C ASP A 67 -13.75 4.75 3.77
N VAL A 68 -13.29 5.98 3.97
CA VAL A 68 -13.92 6.97 4.87
C VAL A 68 -13.94 8.36 4.25
N ARG A 69 -14.86 9.21 4.74
CA ARG A 69 -15.03 10.60 4.27
C ARG A 69 -13.84 11.49 4.62
N ALA A 70 -13.49 11.50 5.90
CA ALA A 70 -12.55 12.45 6.48
C ALA A 70 -11.18 11.77 6.64
N PRO A 71 -10.12 12.27 5.99
CA PRO A 71 -8.82 11.67 6.07
C PRO A 71 -8.10 11.97 7.38
N ALA A 72 -7.59 10.95 8.07
CA ALA A 72 -6.72 11.05 9.25
C ALA A 72 -5.33 10.47 8.95
N VAL A 73 -4.75 10.84 7.80
CA VAL A 73 -3.56 10.20 7.20
C VAL A 73 -2.39 10.02 8.17
N PRO A 74 -1.95 11.01 8.95
CA PRO A 74 -0.82 10.80 9.87
C PRO A 74 -1.08 9.70 10.91
N THR A 75 -2.31 9.56 11.39
CA THR A 75 -2.68 8.51 12.34
C THR A 75 -2.65 7.14 11.67
N TRP A 76 -3.21 7.03 10.47
CA TRP A 76 -3.21 5.77 9.72
C TRP A 76 -1.81 5.32 9.32
N LEU A 77 -0.92 6.25 8.95
CA LEU A 77 0.48 5.93 8.63
C LEU A 77 1.23 5.39 9.84
N ARG A 78 0.98 5.92 11.05
CA ARG A 78 1.56 5.36 12.28
C ARG A 78 1.11 3.92 12.51
N GLN A 79 -0.17 3.63 12.26
CA GLN A 79 -0.73 2.30 12.39
C GLN A 79 -0.14 1.34 11.33
N ALA A 80 -0.16 1.71 10.06
CA ALA A 80 0.40 0.92 8.96
C ALA A 80 1.88 0.56 9.18
N ARG A 81 2.66 1.46 9.79
CA ARG A 81 4.06 1.19 10.16
C ARG A 81 4.19 0.12 11.24
N VAL A 82 3.32 0.13 12.24
CA VAL A 82 3.30 -0.88 13.32
C VAL A 82 2.89 -2.24 12.76
N GLU A 83 1.84 -2.27 11.93
CA GLU A 83 1.37 -3.48 11.26
C GLU A 83 2.42 -4.07 10.31
N ALA A 84 3.10 -3.23 9.53
CA ALA A 84 4.22 -3.67 8.70
C ALA A 84 5.29 -4.38 9.54
N ARG A 85 5.63 -3.84 10.72
CA ARG A 85 6.57 -4.49 11.64
C ARG A 85 6.05 -5.83 12.14
N HIS A 86 4.79 -5.92 12.55
CA HIS A 86 4.18 -7.18 13.00
C HIS A 86 4.15 -8.23 11.89
N ALA A 87 3.86 -7.82 10.66
CA ALA A 87 3.85 -8.69 9.49
C ALA A 87 5.25 -9.10 9.00
N GLY A 88 6.31 -8.44 9.51
CA GLY A 88 7.70 -8.65 9.08
C GLY A 88 8.07 -7.95 7.76
N PHE A 89 7.33 -6.91 7.36
CA PHE A 89 7.55 -6.18 6.11
C PHE A 89 8.34 -4.88 6.37
N PRO A 90 9.19 -4.46 5.42
CA PRO A 90 9.97 -3.23 5.55
C PRO A 90 9.12 -1.96 5.51
N PHE A 91 7.96 -1.99 4.86
CA PHE A 91 7.20 -0.78 4.51
C PHE A 91 5.73 -0.92 4.87
N GLY A 92 5.17 0.15 5.44
CA GLY A 92 3.73 0.31 5.66
C GLY A 92 3.23 1.54 4.91
N VAL A 93 2.13 1.41 4.17
CA VAL A 93 1.48 2.50 3.44
C VAL A 93 -0.01 2.50 3.71
N VAL A 94 -0.67 3.64 3.46
CA VAL A 94 -2.12 3.76 3.57
C VAL A 94 -2.73 3.93 2.19
N VAL A 95 -3.80 3.18 1.89
CA VAL A 95 -4.56 3.32 0.64
C VAL A 95 -5.97 3.85 0.95
N HIS A 96 -6.17 5.15 0.68
CA HIS A 96 -7.43 5.85 0.90
C HIS A 96 -8.27 5.91 -0.38
N LYS A 97 -9.51 5.44 -0.32
CA LYS A 97 -10.42 5.45 -1.46
C LYS A 97 -10.77 6.88 -1.90
N SER A 98 -10.67 7.10 -3.21
CA SER A 98 -11.22 8.29 -3.87
C SER A 98 -12.68 8.04 -4.24
N ARG A 99 -13.59 8.89 -3.75
CA ARG A 99 -15.04 8.70 -3.91
C ARG A 99 -15.47 8.76 -5.36
N GLY A 100 -16.36 7.85 -5.74
CA GLY A 100 -16.90 7.76 -7.10
C GLY A 100 -15.90 7.23 -8.14
N LEU A 101 -14.68 6.88 -7.74
CA LEU A 101 -13.63 6.41 -8.64
C LEU A 101 -13.26 4.96 -8.34
N GLY A 102 -12.67 4.30 -9.35
CA GLY A 102 -12.15 2.94 -9.25
C GLY A 102 -10.87 2.84 -8.39
N ALA A 103 -10.43 1.61 -8.14
CA ALA A 103 -9.30 1.33 -7.23
C ALA A 103 -7.99 2.02 -7.64
N GLY A 104 -7.67 2.06 -8.94
CA GLY A 104 -6.46 2.71 -9.46
C GLY A 104 -6.33 4.19 -9.11
N ALA A 105 -7.45 4.90 -8.92
CA ALA A 105 -7.49 6.31 -8.53
C ALA A 105 -7.48 6.52 -7.00
N GLY A 106 -7.44 5.44 -6.21
CA GLY A 106 -7.21 5.52 -4.77
C GLY A 106 -5.89 6.23 -4.47
N ARG A 107 -5.82 6.92 -3.33
CA ARG A 107 -4.62 7.66 -2.90
C ARG A 107 -3.77 6.77 -2.03
N VAL A 108 -2.50 6.60 -2.38
CA VAL A 108 -1.52 5.88 -1.59
C VAL A 108 -0.64 6.88 -0.87
N HIS A 109 -0.63 6.82 0.45
CA HIS A 109 0.14 7.69 1.31
C HIS A 109 1.35 6.98 1.87
N PHE A 110 2.49 7.67 1.84
CA PHE A 110 3.75 7.27 2.40
C PHE A 110 4.14 8.27 3.48
N ASP A 111 4.60 7.81 4.64
CA ASP A 111 5.37 8.68 5.52
C ASP A 111 6.75 8.98 4.87
N VAL A 112 7.41 10.04 5.33
CA VAL A 112 8.70 10.49 4.77
C VAL A 112 9.77 9.39 4.81
N ARG A 113 9.77 8.56 5.86
CA ARG A 113 10.76 7.50 6.06
C ARG A 113 10.53 6.35 5.08
N THR A 114 9.29 5.92 4.91
CA THR A 114 8.89 4.88 3.97
C THR A 114 9.20 5.33 2.55
N TRP A 115 8.80 6.55 2.18
CA TRP A 115 9.12 7.11 0.86
C TRP A 115 10.63 7.16 0.58
N THR A 116 11.40 7.64 1.57
CA THR A 116 12.87 7.72 1.47
C THR A 116 13.50 6.33 1.31
N ARG A 117 13.07 5.34 2.09
CA ARG A 117 13.61 3.98 1.98
C ARG A 117 13.20 3.30 0.68
N THR A 118 11.98 3.53 0.20
CA THR A 118 11.53 3.02 -1.11
C THR A 118 12.40 3.59 -2.24
N ARG A 119 12.61 4.91 -2.30
CA ARG A 119 13.46 5.48 -3.37
C ARG A 119 14.90 4.99 -3.29
N THR A 120 15.46 4.84 -2.08
CA THR A 120 16.83 4.34 -1.91
C THR A 120 16.94 2.88 -2.34
N ALA A 121 15.93 2.06 -2.01
CA ALA A 121 15.88 0.67 -2.47
C ALA A 121 15.79 0.55 -4.00
N LEU A 122 15.19 1.53 -4.67
CA LEU A 122 15.14 1.64 -6.13
C LEU A 122 16.37 2.34 -6.74
N GLY A 123 17.33 2.80 -5.93
CA GLY A 123 18.48 3.58 -6.40
C GLY A 123 18.12 4.95 -7.00
N LEU A 124 16.96 5.50 -6.65
CA LEU A 124 16.44 6.73 -7.25
C LEU A 124 16.79 7.98 -6.42
N PRO A 125 17.30 9.06 -7.06
CA PRO A 125 17.34 10.36 -6.41
C PRO A 125 15.92 10.88 -6.14
N THR A 126 15.79 11.78 -5.17
CA THR A 126 14.52 12.38 -4.72
C THR A 126 13.66 12.87 -5.89
N ARG A 127 14.26 13.63 -6.81
CA ARG A 127 13.57 14.21 -7.97
C ARG A 127 13.01 13.14 -8.91
N ALA A 128 13.83 12.13 -9.25
CA ALA A 128 13.40 11.06 -10.14
C ALA A 128 12.26 10.22 -9.54
N MET A 129 12.29 9.93 -8.23
CA MET A 129 11.18 9.25 -7.55
C MET A 129 9.89 10.07 -7.63
N PHE A 130 9.98 11.39 -7.43
CA PHE A 130 8.83 12.29 -7.46
C PHE A 130 8.20 12.36 -8.85
N GLU A 131 9.02 12.58 -9.88
CA GLU A 131 8.57 12.74 -11.27
C GLU A 131 8.06 11.41 -11.85
N ARG A 132 8.78 10.30 -11.64
CA ARG A 132 8.43 8.99 -12.20
C ARG A 132 7.11 8.45 -11.69
N TYR A 133 6.80 8.67 -10.42
CA TYR A 133 5.62 8.09 -9.76
C TYR A 133 4.60 9.14 -9.30
N GLY A 134 4.72 10.39 -9.76
CA GLY A 134 3.71 11.43 -9.59
C GLY A 134 3.34 11.70 -8.12
N PHE A 135 4.34 11.89 -7.26
CA PHE A 135 4.07 12.19 -5.86
C PHE A 135 3.61 13.64 -5.65
N ALA A 136 2.79 13.87 -4.62
CA ALA A 136 2.48 15.17 -4.07
C ALA A 136 2.80 15.19 -2.58
N ALA A 137 3.50 16.22 -2.10
CA ALA A 137 3.86 16.36 -0.69
C ALA A 137 2.75 17.08 0.10
N SER A 138 2.47 16.60 1.30
CA SER A 138 1.64 17.27 2.29
C SER A 138 2.49 17.59 3.51
N LEU A 139 2.83 18.86 3.68
CA LEU A 139 3.70 19.36 4.74
C LEU A 139 2.83 20.08 5.78
N ARG A 140 2.65 19.48 6.95
CA ARG A 140 1.78 20.02 8.01
C ARG A 140 2.59 20.49 9.20
N GLY A 141 2.89 21.79 9.23
CA GLY A 141 3.72 22.40 10.27
C GLY A 141 5.17 21.90 10.24
N LEU A 142 5.89 22.09 11.35
CA LEU A 142 7.31 21.70 11.48
C LEU A 142 7.51 20.25 11.93
N ASP A 143 6.45 19.57 12.38
CA ASP A 143 6.47 18.16 12.77
C ASP A 143 6.51 17.27 11.52
N THR A 144 7.72 16.84 11.15
CA THR A 144 7.95 15.95 10.00
C THR A 144 7.27 14.58 10.16
N GLY A 145 6.89 14.19 11.37
CA GLY A 145 6.07 13.01 11.63
C GLY A 145 4.63 13.13 11.11
N ARG A 146 4.20 14.34 10.74
CA ARG A 146 2.90 14.63 10.10
C ARG A 146 3.02 14.86 8.60
N TRP A 147 4.23 14.84 8.06
CA TRP A 147 4.46 14.99 6.64
C TRP A 147 4.27 13.65 5.94
N TYR A 148 3.66 13.68 4.78
CA TYR A 148 3.45 12.48 3.97
C TYR A 148 3.46 12.83 2.48
N LEU A 149 3.77 11.83 1.68
CA LEU A 149 3.77 11.92 0.22
C LEU A 149 2.65 11.03 -0.32
N THR A 150 1.92 11.55 -1.30
CA THR A 150 0.75 10.88 -1.87
C THR A 150 0.97 10.59 -3.35
N THR A 151 0.65 9.39 -3.78
CA THR A 151 0.51 9.02 -5.20
C THR A 151 -0.82 8.28 -5.41
N THR A 152 -1.07 7.73 -6.60
CA THR A 152 -2.24 6.91 -6.89
C THR A 152 -1.94 5.42 -6.78
N VAL A 153 -2.97 4.58 -6.65
CA VAL A 153 -2.81 3.11 -6.64
C VAL A 153 -2.23 2.62 -7.98
N ASP A 154 -2.57 3.26 -9.10
CA ASP A 154 -1.96 2.98 -10.41
C ASP A 154 -0.44 3.18 -10.39
N GLN A 155 0.02 4.34 -9.93
CA GLN A 155 1.46 4.62 -9.83
C GLN A 155 2.13 3.72 -8.79
N PHE A 156 1.44 3.41 -7.69
CA PHE A 156 1.94 2.45 -6.70
C PHE A 156 2.10 1.04 -7.25
N ALA A 157 1.24 0.58 -8.16
CA ALA A 157 1.44 -0.70 -8.86
C ALA A 157 2.76 -0.71 -9.66
N ARG A 158 3.12 0.42 -10.28
CA ARG A 158 4.41 0.58 -10.98
C ARG A 158 5.58 0.54 -10.01
N ILE A 159 5.45 1.19 -8.84
CA ILE A 159 6.45 1.11 -7.76
C ILE A 159 6.63 -0.36 -7.34
N LEU A 160 5.55 -1.10 -7.10
CA LEU A 160 5.62 -2.52 -6.73
C LEU A 160 6.34 -3.35 -7.79
N ALA A 161 5.99 -3.18 -9.07
CA ALA A 161 6.65 -3.88 -10.17
C ALA A 161 8.16 -3.58 -10.22
N ASP A 162 8.55 -2.31 -10.04
CA ASP A 162 9.95 -1.91 -9.99
C ASP A 162 10.69 -2.48 -8.78
N MET A 163 10.05 -2.51 -7.60
CA MET A 163 10.62 -3.11 -6.39
C MET A 163 10.82 -4.62 -6.54
N HIS A 164 9.88 -5.31 -7.21
CA HIS A 164 10.02 -6.74 -7.52
C HIS A 164 11.17 -7.00 -8.49
N ARG A 165 11.33 -6.16 -9.52
CA ARG A 165 12.46 -6.23 -10.45
C ARG A 165 13.80 -5.96 -9.78
N ALA A 166 13.84 -4.99 -8.87
CA ALA A 166 15.02 -4.67 -8.07
C ALA A 166 15.35 -5.74 -7.00
N GLY A 167 14.51 -6.77 -6.85
CA GLY A 167 14.75 -7.87 -5.91
C GLY A 167 14.60 -7.46 -4.44
N VAL A 168 13.86 -6.38 -4.13
CA VAL A 168 13.70 -5.92 -2.75
C VAL A 168 12.93 -6.99 -1.96
N PRO A 169 13.52 -7.55 -0.89
CA PRO A 169 12.94 -8.68 -0.19
C PRO A 169 11.68 -8.28 0.59
N ARG A 170 10.80 -9.27 0.79
CA ARG A 170 9.59 -9.15 1.62
C ARG A 170 9.90 -8.76 3.06
N ALA A 171 11.06 -9.16 3.60
CA ALA A 171 11.44 -8.93 4.99
C ALA A 171 12.82 -8.27 5.10
N VAL A 172 13.00 -7.45 6.14
CA VAL A 172 14.33 -7.03 6.62
C VAL A 172 14.77 -8.09 7.62
N ARG A 173 15.90 -8.76 7.37
CA ARG A 173 16.56 -9.59 8.39
C ARG A 173 17.09 -8.72 9.51
#